data_AF-A0A1V2RUI8-F1
#
_entry.id   AF-A0A1V2RUI8-F1
#
_cell.length_a   1.000
_cell.length_b   1.000
_cell.length_c   1.000
_cell.angle_alpha   90.00
_cell.angle_beta   90.00
_cell.angle_gamma   90.00
#
_symmetry.space_group_name_H-M   'P 1'
#
loop_
_entity.id
_entity.type
_entity.pdbx_description
1 polymer ?
#
loop_
_entity_poly.entity_id
_entity_poly.type
_entity_poly.pdbx_seq_one_letter_code
_entity_poly.pdbx_strand_id
1 'polypeptide(L)'
;MKSSRVLHVVDSHTEGMPTRVVTGGVGVLPGDTMAIHHPGWFDRSPCGTGTSARMAQLHARGELPLRSDFVNESFIGTRFTGRLIAETTVAGARAVVPAITGRAWITATGQHLLDPTDPFPTGFLL
;
A
#
# COMPACT_ATOMS: atom_id res chain seq x y z
N MET A 1 11.25 22.65 -24.08
CA MET A 1 10.42 21.55 -23.54
C MET A 1 9.10 22.15 -23.09
N LYS A 2 7.97 21.77 -23.68
CA LYS A 2 6.64 22.27 -23.28
C LYS A 2 6.00 21.21 -22.39
N SER A 3 5.54 21.58 -21.21
CA SER A 3 4.85 20.65 -20.31
C SER A 3 3.44 21.16 -20.07
N SER A 4 2.43 20.30 -20.25
CA SER A 4 1.07 20.58 -19.79
C SER A 4 0.96 20.43 -18.28
N ARG A 5 1.81 19.60 -17.68
CA ARG A 5 1.80 19.32 -16.24
C ARG A 5 3.14 18.79 -15.75
N VAL A 6 3.60 19.33 -14.63
CA VAL A 6 4.78 18.85 -13.90
C VAL A 6 4.33 18.27 -12.58
N LEU A 7 4.64 16.99 -12.31
CA LEU A 7 4.34 16.30 -11.07
C LEU A 7 5.62 16.17 -10.23
N HIS A 8 5.55 16.54 -8.96
CA HIS A 8 6.63 16.32 -8.01
C HIS A 8 6.40 15.02 -7.26
N VAL A 9 7.43 14.18 -7.19
CA VAL A 9 7.30 12.84 -6.63
C VAL A 9 8.42 12.53 -5.65
N VAL A 10 8.06 11.75 -4.64
CA VAL A 10 9.01 11.06 -3.76
C VAL A 10 8.76 9.57 -3.93
N ASP A 11 9.77 8.88 -4.43
CA ASP A 11 9.75 7.43 -4.58
C ASP A 11 10.33 6.80 -3.31
N SER A 12 9.75 5.69 -2.92
CA SER A 12 10.19 4.89 -1.80
C SER A 12 9.92 3.41 -2.05
N HIS A 13 10.38 2.56 -1.16
CA HIS A 13 9.81 1.22 -1.04
C HIS A 13 9.43 0.96 0.41
N THR A 14 8.34 0.20 0.61
CA THR A 14 7.93 -0.29 1.92
C THR A 14 8.15 -1.80 1.95
N GLU A 15 9.14 -2.25 2.72
CA GLU A 15 9.52 -3.67 2.79
C GLU A 15 9.64 -4.33 1.40
N GLY A 16 10.15 -3.57 0.42
CA GLY A 16 10.43 -4.04 -0.94
C GLY A 16 9.34 -3.74 -1.98
N MET A 17 8.13 -3.36 -1.56
CA MET A 17 7.10 -2.89 -2.50
C MET A 17 7.39 -1.44 -2.89
N PRO A 18 7.68 -1.13 -4.17
CA PRO A 18 7.90 0.23 -4.60
C PRO A 18 6.62 1.05 -4.49
N THR A 19 6.76 2.27 -4.00
CA THR A 19 5.69 3.23 -3.79
C THR A 19 6.13 4.59 -4.31
N ARG A 20 5.18 5.35 -4.84
CA ARG A 20 5.38 6.72 -5.29
C ARG A 20 4.36 7.62 -4.63
N VAL A 21 4.83 8.66 -3.96
CA VAL A 21 3.98 9.71 -3.40
C VAL A 21 4.10 10.93 -4.29
N VAL A 22 2.97 11.39 -4.83
CA VAL A 22 2.90 12.67 -5.53
C VAL A 22 2.76 13.77 -4.49
N THR A 23 3.75 14.65 -4.41
CA THR A 23 3.83 15.72 -3.42
C THR A 23 3.45 17.10 -3.99
N GLY A 24 3.33 17.22 -5.31
CA GLY A 24 2.95 18.47 -5.97
C GLY A 24 2.60 18.28 -7.44
N GLY A 25 1.98 19.30 -8.04
CA GLY A 25 1.56 19.28 -9.46
C GLY A 25 0.17 18.69 -9.72
N VAL A 26 -0.46 18.12 -8.71
CA VAL A 26 -1.87 17.71 -8.72
C VAL A 26 -2.74 18.77 -8.04
N GLY A 27 -3.99 18.91 -8.50
CA GLY A 27 -4.99 19.72 -7.81
C GLY A 27 -5.53 19.00 -6.56
N VAL A 28 -6.66 19.48 -6.03
CA VAL A 28 -7.36 18.80 -4.94
C VAL A 28 -7.80 17.41 -5.42
N LEU A 29 -7.38 16.36 -4.72
CA LEU A 29 -7.86 14.99 -4.98
C LEU A 29 -9.24 14.84 -4.34
N PRO A 30 -10.31 14.56 -5.12
CA PRO A 30 -11.62 14.29 -4.54
C PRO A 30 -11.55 12.97 -3.75
N GLY A 31 -12.06 12.99 -2.52
CA GLY A 31 -11.91 11.88 -1.58
C GLY A 31 -13.22 11.13 -1.38
N ASP A 32 -13.54 10.16 -2.26
CA ASP A 32 -14.67 9.24 -2.04
C ASP A 32 -14.28 7.75 -2.13
N THR A 33 -13.17 7.39 -2.79
CA THR A 33 -12.77 5.98 -2.96
C THR A 33 -11.27 5.76 -3.14
N MET A 34 -10.74 4.67 -2.58
CA MET A 34 -9.43 4.10 -2.95
C MET A 34 -9.57 3.22 -4.18
N ALA A 35 -8.77 3.46 -5.23
CA ALA A 35 -8.84 2.70 -6.48
C ALA A 35 -8.18 1.31 -6.38
N ILE A 36 -8.68 0.39 -7.21
CA ILE A 36 -8.48 -1.06 -7.21
C ILE A 36 -7.07 -1.46 -7.71
N HIS A 37 -6.50 -2.52 -7.14
CA HIS A 37 -5.24 -3.13 -7.59
C HIS A 37 -5.36 -3.69 -9.03
N HIS A 38 -4.40 -3.34 -9.89
CA HIS A 38 -4.33 -3.83 -11.26
C HIS A 38 -4.04 -5.34 -11.30
N PRO A 39 -4.71 -6.13 -12.17
CA PRO A 39 -4.42 -7.56 -12.30
C PRO A 39 -2.96 -7.82 -12.71
N GLY A 40 -2.39 -8.91 -12.19
CA GLY A 40 -1.04 -9.40 -12.54
C GLY A 40 0.11 -8.84 -11.69
N TRP A 41 -0.16 -7.96 -10.73
CA TRP A 41 0.88 -7.40 -9.87
C TRP A 41 1.09 -8.28 -8.64
N PHE A 42 2.36 -8.58 -8.34
CA PHE A 42 2.76 -9.29 -7.13
C PHE A 42 3.37 -8.31 -6.12
N ASP A 43 2.86 -8.30 -4.90
CA ASP A 43 3.35 -7.46 -3.81
C ASP A 43 4.69 -8.02 -3.30
N ARG A 44 5.73 -7.17 -3.27
CA ARG A 44 7.04 -7.54 -2.72
C ARG A 44 7.10 -7.41 -1.21
N SER A 45 6.22 -6.61 -0.63
CA SER A 45 6.04 -6.57 0.82
C SER A 45 5.19 -7.76 1.29
N PRO A 46 5.13 -8.03 2.59
CA PRO A 46 4.19 -9.02 3.15
C PRO A 46 2.70 -8.64 2.99
N CYS A 47 2.39 -7.51 2.34
CA CYS A 47 1.06 -6.96 2.13
C CYS A 47 0.34 -6.62 3.46
N GLY A 48 0.25 -5.33 3.83
CA GLY A 48 -0.31 -4.93 5.14
C GLY A 48 -1.78 -5.29 5.33
N THR A 49 -2.59 -5.10 4.28
CA THR A 49 -4.02 -5.48 4.26
C THR A 49 -4.18 -7.00 4.25
N GLY A 50 -3.35 -7.72 3.48
CA GLY A 50 -3.31 -9.19 3.49
C GLY A 50 -2.91 -9.76 4.86
N THR A 51 -1.91 -9.17 5.51
CA THR A 51 -1.48 -9.51 6.88
C THR A 51 -2.62 -9.30 7.87
N SER A 52 -3.34 -8.18 7.75
CA SER A 52 -4.52 -7.87 8.56
C SER A 52 -5.64 -8.91 8.39
N ALA A 53 -5.97 -9.26 7.15
CA ALA A 53 -6.98 -10.27 6.84
C ALA A 53 -6.57 -11.66 7.36
N ARG A 54 -5.28 -12.02 7.24
CA ARG A 54 -4.75 -13.28 7.77
C ARG A 54 -4.87 -13.35 9.29
N MET A 55 -4.49 -12.29 10.01
CA MET A 55 -4.65 -12.24 11.46
C MET A 55 -6.11 -12.35 11.88
N ALA A 56 -7.02 -11.66 11.19
CA ALA A 56 -8.46 -11.78 11.46
C ALA A 56 -8.96 -13.22 11.29
N GLN A 57 -8.50 -13.91 10.24
CA GLN A 57 -8.84 -15.32 9.99
C GLN A 57 -8.28 -16.26 11.06
N LEU A 58 -7.03 -16.07 11.51
CA LEU A 58 -6.43 -16.86 12.58
C LEU A 58 -7.12 -16.62 13.92
N HIS A 59 -7.46 -15.37 14.22
CA HIS A 59 -8.18 -15.01 15.44
C HIS A 59 -9.58 -15.60 15.49
N ALA A 60 -10.32 -15.56 14.37
CA ALA A 60 -11.62 -16.20 14.26
C ALA A 60 -11.56 -17.73 14.51
N ARG A 61 -10.40 -18.36 14.28
CA ARG A 61 -10.15 -19.78 14.58
C ARG A 61 -9.62 -20.04 15.98
N GLY A 62 -9.39 -19.01 16.79
CA GLY A 62 -8.77 -19.12 18.11
C GLY A 62 -7.26 -19.41 18.08
N GLU A 63 -6.62 -19.31 16.91
CA GLU A 63 -5.18 -19.62 16.72
C GLU A 63 -4.28 -18.40 16.99
N LEU A 64 -4.84 -17.19 16.98
CA LEU A 64 -4.11 -15.96 17.28
C LEU A 64 -4.89 -15.12 18.32
N PRO A 65 -4.42 -15.05 19.58
CA PRO A 65 -5.06 -14.21 20.58
C PRO A 65 -4.76 -12.72 20.36
N LEU A 66 -5.56 -11.86 21.00
CA LEU A 66 -5.30 -10.43 21.03
C LEU A 66 -3.94 -10.13 21.68
N ARG A 67 -3.33 -9.01 21.27
CA ARG A 67 -2.07 -8.48 21.80
C ARG A 67 -0.84 -9.38 21.60
N SER A 68 -0.96 -10.43 20.79
CA SER A 68 0.18 -11.24 20.35
C SER A 68 0.73 -10.76 19.01
N ASP A 69 2.05 -10.85 18.88
CA ASP A 69 2.74 -10.51 17.64
C ASP A 69 2.62 -11.64 16.62
N PHE A 70 2.33 -11.23 15.39
CA PHE A 70 2.29 -12.07 14.21
C PHE A 70 3.32 -11.53 13.21
N VAL A 71 4.33 -12.32 12.88
CA VAL A 71 5.33 -11.94 11.88
C VAL A 71 4.93 -12.56 10.55
N ASN A 72 4.72 -11.71 9.54
CA ASN A 72 4.46 -12.14 8.17
C ASN A 72 5.68 -11.85 7.30
N GLU A 73 6.11 -12.83 6.52
CA GLU A 73 7.29 -12.74 5.65
C GLU A 73 6.88 -12.80 4.19
N SER A 74 7.47 -11.94 3.36
CA SER A 74 7.26 -11.91 1.92
C SER A 74 8.15 -12.93 1.21
N PHE A 75 7.91 -13.14 -0.09
CA PHE A 75 8.73 -14.04 -0.90
C PHE A 75 10.19 -13.58 -1.09
N ILE A 76 10.49 -12.30 -0.82
CA ILE A 76 11.85 -11.74 -0.86
C ILE A 76 12.48 -11.63 0.54
N GLY A 77 11.85 -12.20 1.57
CA GLY A 77 12.38 -12.24 2.94
C GLY A 77 12.15 -10.99 3.77
N THR A 78 11.38 -10.00 3.27
CA THR A 78 11.01 -8.80 4.04
C THR A 78 9.85 -9.09 4.99
N ARG A 79 9.68 -8.28 6.04
CA ARG A 79 8.78 -8.64 7.15
C ARG A 79 7.92 -7.48 7.63
N PHE A 80 6.68 -7.82 8.00
CA PHE A 80 5.80 -6.98 8.81
C PHE A 80 5.51 -7.67 10.14
N THR A 81 5.40 -6.88 11.19
CA THR A 81 4.87 -7.32 12.48
C THR A 81 3.45 -6.80 12.61
N GLY A 82 2.49 -7.71 12.63
CA GLY A 82 1.09 -7.44 12.90
C GLY A 82 0.73 -7.75 14.36
N ARG A 83 -0.24 -7.02 14.90
CA ARG A 83 -0.85 -7.31 16.20
C ARG A 83 -2.33 -6.95 16.17
N LEU A 84 -3.19 -7.83 16.66
CA LEU A 84 -4.60 -7.51 16.89
C LEU A 84 -4.74 -6.78 18.23
N ILE A 85 -5.21 -5.54 18.19
CA ILE A 85 -5.27 -4.68 19.40
C ILE A 85 -6.65 -4.69 20.06
N ALA A 86 -7.71 -5.02 19.32
CA ALA A 86 -9.07 -5.13 19.84
C ALA A 86 -9.96 -5.98 18.94
N GLU A 87 -11.06 -6.49 19.51
CA GLU A 87 -12.24 -6.91 18.75
C GLU A 87 -13.19 -5.72 18.58
N THR A 88 -13.98 -5.74 17.50
CA THR A 88 -15.01 -4.73 17.23
C THR A 88 -16.13 -5.34 16.36
N THR A 89 -17.09 -4.51 15.94
CA THR A 89 -18.09 -4.89 14.95
C THR A 89 -18.13 -3.88 13.80
N VAL A 90 -18.36 -4.37 12.59
CA VAL A 90 -18.55 -3.55 11.38
C VAL A 90 -19.79 -4.05 10.67
N ALA A 91 -20.78 -3.17 10.49
CA ALA A 91 -22.07 -3.53 9.89
C ALA A 91 -22.73 -4.78 10.54
N GLY A 92 -22.60 -4.92 11.86
CA GLY A 92 -23.14 -6.06 12.61
C GLY A 92 -22.32 -7.35 12.55
N ALA A 93 -21.23 -7.40 11.76
CA ALA A 93 -20.32 -8.54 11.72
C ALA A 93 -19.18 -8.38 12.73
N ARG A 94 -18.72 -9.50 13.31
CA ARG A 94 -17.52 -9.53 14.17
C ARG A 94 -16.29 -9.12 13.35
N ALA A 95 -15.47 -8.25 13.93
CA ALA A 95 -14.26 -7.73 13.30
C ALA A 95 -13.14 -7.58 14.33
N VAL A 96 -11.93 -7.33 13.85
CA VAL A 96 -10.76 -7.06 14.68
C VAL A 96 -10.11 -5.75 14.24
N VAL A 97 -9.36 -5.13 15.14
CA VAL A 97 -8.57 -3.94 14.88
C VAL A 97 -7.09 -4.37 14.75
N PRO A 98 -6.56 -4.47 13.53
CA PRO A 98 -5.15 -4.81 13.30
C PRO A 98 -4.26 -3.57 13.39
N ALA A 99 -3.07 -3.73 13.96
CA ALA A 99 -1.96 -2.80 13.85
C ALA A 99 -0.84 -3.48 13.07
N ILE A 100 -0.28 -2.80 12.06
CA ILE A 100 0.80 -3.31 11.22
C ILE A 100 2.01 -2.39 11.38
N THR A 101 3.17 -2.99 11.62
CA THR A 101 4.45 -2.31 11.72
C THR A 101 5.39 -2.81 10.63
N GLY A 102 6.04 -1.88 9.95
CA GLY A 102 7.06 -2.12 8.95
C GLY A 102 7.96 -0.89 8.77
N ARG A 103 8.83 -0.92 7.77
CA ARG A 103 9.70 0.22 7.43
C ARG A 103 9.61 0.55 5.96
N ALA A 104 9.91 1.81 5.67
CA ALA A 104 10.04 2.31 4.31
C ALA A 104 11.31 3.15 4.18
N TRP A 105 11.84 3.21 2.96
CA TRP A 105 13.04 3.98 2.63
C TRP A 105 12.78 4.81 1.37
N ILE A 106 13.17 6.08 1.41
CA ILE A 106 13.15 6.96 0.24
C ILE A 106 14.22 6.45 -0.74
N THR A 107 13.85 6.29 -2.00
CA THR A 107 14.73 5.83 -3.08
C THR A 107 15.01 6.91 -4.10
N ALA A 108 14.09 7.85 -4.31
CA ALA A 108 14.32 9.00 -5.19
C ALA A 108 13.42 10.19 -4.85
N THR A 109 13.84 11.36 -5.32
CA THR A 109 12.98 12.54 -5.47
C THR A 109 13.08 12.99 -6.93
N GLY A 110 11.97 13.39 -7.53
CA GLY A 110 11.94 13.64 -8.97
C GLY A 110 10.78 14.49 -9.45
N GLN A 111 10.86 14.83 -10.74
CA GLN A 111 9.79 15.51 -11.46
C GLN A 111 9.40 14.70 -12.69
N HIS A 112 8.10 14.44 -12.85
CA HIS A 112 7.54 13.84 -14.07
C HIS A 112 6.89 14.95 -14.90
N LEU A 113 7.25 15.02 -16.17
CA LEU A 113 6.74 16.03 -17.10
C LEU A 113 5.86 15.33 -18.13
N LEU A 114 4.63 15.82 -18.29
CA LEU A 114 3.74 15.38 -19.36
C LEU A 114 3.84 16.38 -20.51
N ASP A 115 4.33 15.92 -21.67
CA ASP A 115 4.34 16.70 -22.91
C ASP A 115 3.01 16.48 -23.64
N PRO A 116 2.30 17.55 -24.08
CA PRO A 116 1.05 17.40 -24.82
C PRO A 116 1.15 16.60 -26.13
N THR A 117 2.37 16.48 -26.67
CA THR A 117 2.65 15.79 -27.94
C THR A 117 3.16 14.36 -27.75
N ASP A 118 3.34 13.92 -26.50
CA ASP A 118 3.68 12.53 -26.20
C ASP A 118 2.50 11.61 -26.63
N PRO A 119 2.73 10.59 -27.47
CA PRO A 119 1.69 9.63 -27.85
C PRO A 119 1.24 8.71 -26.71
N PHE A 120 1.98 8.63 -25.60
CA PHE A 120 1.68 7.75 -24.45
C PHE A 120 1.64 8.49 -23.10
N PRO A 121 0.90 9.60 -22.96
CA PRO A 121 0.94 10.46 -21.77
C PRO A 121 0.33 9.81 -20.53
N THR A 122 -0.44 8.72 -20.71
CA THR A 122 -1.06 7.90 -19.65
C THR A 122 -0.32 6.58 -19.42
N GLY A 123 0.81 6.36 -20.09
CA GLY A 123 1.51 5.08 -20.09
C GLY A 123 0.81 4.00 -20.93
N PHE A 124 1.40 2.81 -20.94
CA PHE A 124 0.90 1.60 -21.59
C PHE A 124 1.29 0.38 -20.75
N LEU A 125 0.68 -0.76 -21.06
CA LEU A 125 1.02 -2.07 -20.49
C LEU A 125 1.45 -3.00 -21.63
N LEU A 126 2.38 -3.91 -21.33
CA LEU A 126 2.87 -4.92 -22.26
C LEU A 126 2.10 -6.23 -22.09
#